data_AF-A0A8H7DKL1-F1
#
_entry.id   AF-A0A8H7DKL1-F1
#
_cell.length_a   1.000
_cell.length_b   1.000
_cell.length_c   1.000
_cell.angle_alpha   90.00
_cell.angle_beta   90.00
_cell.angle_gamma   90.00
#
_symmetry.space_group_name_H-M   'P 1'
#
loop_
_entity.id
_entity.type
_entity.pdbx_description
1 polymer ?
#
loop_
_entity_poly.entity_id
_entity_poly.type
_entity_poly.pdbx_seq_one_letter_code
_entity_poly.pdbx_strand_id
1 'polypeptide(L)'
;MSSKGLQGSLARYPGFVNPTCAIQRNITEEALLYFSHADLENRWMVAGADERGKHILDAMAGLCSKARNLNEARSYCPELSLKRLRTDGKIFLDLLKAVMLEDASFIPTTGFCINVRSRDFSVPCLSIFVSHPGWDAWAAEQEKLNDSELKKVSCAEILILRTKLISYVVQFTLRSFVGLPPPEFSVQKEYKSNQKTKSPALHPALAELLGGPEAAKARFKDEKAAMKARHSQRVAHCSYLSCTETEPADGSLKFPRCKTCFEKMQRQVLYCSATCQKADWKLRHKAVCGKSLDFETVSRPVENPATASTADTRIGPPVNGYKRSLALIAQVTALNRNPTFDYILYDANNQPKPIDFGAGQYPQLAFRECRELAMTTGDPSSVAIMAHYLCILLSTKNCSKDFEDITPNMIVAQFAREFGIDDLRQRVLVVQHIQDLDPLHRPPLLINASPELWAVLNKDVNLDKVLFTLD
;
A
#
# COMPACT_ATOMS: atom_id res chain seq x y z
N MET A 1 -29.61 1.44 -22.63
CA MET A 1 -29.22 2.52 -21.68
C MET A 1 -28.77 3.73 -22.50
N SER A 2 -29.15 4.96 -22.15
CA SER A 2 -28.78 6.15 -22.97
C SER A 2 -27.26 6.42 -22.93
N SER A 3 -26.71 7.07 -23.97
CA SER A 3 -25.32 7.56 -24.00
C SER A 3 -24.94 8.36 -22.74
N LYS A 4 -25.90 9.12 -22.17
CA LYS A 4 -25.72 9.84 -20.89
C LYS A 4 -25.44 8.92 -19.70
N GLY A 5 -26.02 7.73 -19.67
CA GLY A 5 -25.79 6.74 -18.62
C GLY A 5 -24.37 6.18 -18.65
N LEU A 6 -23.89 5.84 -19.85
CA LEU A 6 -22.51 5.39 -20.06
C LEU A 6 -21.48 6.44 -19.62
N GLN A 7 -21.67 7.69 -20.03
CA GLN A 7 -20.78 8.80 -19.63
C GLN A 7 -20.79 9.03 -18.12
N GLY A 8 -21.94 8.84 -17.47
CA GLY A 8 -22.05 8.88 -16.01
C GLY A 8 -21.20 7.80 -15.33
N SER A 9 -21.31 6.54 -15.78
CA SER A 9 -20.50 5.44 -15.24
C SER A 9 -18.99 5.66 -15.48
N LEU A 10 -18.60 6.03 -16.69
CA LEU A 10 -17.20 6.35 -17.03
C LEU A 10 -16.63 7.47 -16.16
N ALA A 11 -17.43 8.51 -15.86
CA ALA A 11 -17.00 9.60 -15.00
C ALA A 11 -16.87 9.20 -13.52
N ARG A 12 -17.65 8.22 -13.06
CA ARG A 12 -17.56 7.71 -11.68
C ARG A 12 -16.40 6.74 -11.47
N TYR A 13 -16.03 6.00 -12.51
CA TYR A 13 -15.03 4.94 -12.40
C TYR A 13 -13.70 5.38 -11.75
N PRO A 14 -13.07 6.51 -12.17
CA PRO A 14 -11.88 7.03 -11.47
C PRO A 14 -12.12 7.38 -9.99
N GLY A 15 -13.34 7.78 -9.62
CA GLY A 15 -13.75 8.01 -8.24
C GLY A 15 -13.85 6.74 -7.40
N PHE A 16 -13.90 5.55 -8.02
CA PHE A 16 -13.72 4.28 -7.32
C PHE A 16 -12.26 3.86 -7.27
N VAL A 17 -11.53 3.99 -8.38
CA VAL A 17 -10.12 3.56 -8.46
C VAL A 17 -9.24 4.35 -7.51
N ASN A 18 -9.26 5.68 -7.58
CA ASN A 18 -8.32 6.52 -6.82
C ASN A 18 -8.42 6.30 -5.30
N PRO A 19 -9.63 6.31 -4.68
CA PRO A 19 -9.73 6.00 -3.26
C PRO A 19 -9.31 4.57 -2.93
N THR A 20 -9.52 3.60 -3.84
CA THR A 20 -9.11 2.21 -3.61
C THR A 20 -7.58 2.10 -3.54
N CYS A 21 -6.86 2.73 -4.47
CA CYS A 21 -5.40 2.79 -4.43
C CYS A 21 -4.89 3.49 -3.17
N ALA A 22 -5.54 4.58 -2.75
CA ALA A 22 -5.19 5.28 -1.52
C ALA A 22 -5.39 4.39 -0.27
N ILE A 23 -6.48 3.62 -0.21
CA ILE A 23 -6.71 2.65 0.87
C ILE A 23 -5.63 1.57 0.87
N GLN A 24 -5.30 0.99 -0.29
CA GLN A 24 -4.26 -0.03 -0.40
C GLN A 24 -2.88 0.49 0.03
N ARG A 25 -2.54 1.73 -0.35
CA ARG A 25 -1.33 2.39 0.14
C ARG A 25 -1.35 2.53 1.66
N ASN A 26 -2.44 3.02 2.25
CA ASN A 26 -2.57 3.16 3.70
C ASN A 26 -2.45 1.81 4.41
N ILE A 27 -3.10 0.76 3.87
CA ILE A 27 -2.95 -0.61 4.38
C ILE A 27 -1.49 -1.05 4.30
N THR A 28 -0.81 -0.76 3.20
CA THR A 28 0.60 -1.13 3.03
C THR A 28 1.46 -0.43 4.08
N GLU A 29 1.33 0.87 4.26
CA GLU A 29 2.07 1.64 5.25
C GLU A 29 1.79 1.16 6.69
N GLU A 30 0.52 0.98 7.05
CA GLU A 30 0.10 0.47 8.37
C GLU A 30 0.59 -0.97 8.59
N ALA A 31 0.36 -1.86 7.62
CA ALA A 31 0.74 -3.27 7.73
C ALA A 31 2.26 -3.42 7.80
N LEU A 32 3.04 -2.69 7.00
CA LEU A 32 4.49 -2.71 7.08
C LEU A 32 4.97 -2.37 8.49
N LEU A 33 4.45 -1.28 9.07
CA LEU A 33 4.76 -0.88 10.45
C LEU A 33 4.45 -2.00 11.47
N TYR A 34 3.29 -2.67 11.34
CA TYR A 34 2.87 -3.65 12.32
C TYR A 34 3.47 -5.05 12.11
N PHE A 35 3.77 -5.44 10.88
CA PHE A 35 4.53 -6.66 10.59
C PHE A 35 5.98 -6.53 11.10
N SER A 36 6.62 -5.37 10.94
CA SER A 36 7.99 -5.17 11.40
C SER A 36 8.10 -4.97 12.90
N HIS A 37 7.16 -4.24 13.54
CA HIS A 37 7.34 -3.77 14.93
C HIS A 37 6.37 -4.34 15.95
N ALA A 38 5.29 -4.98 15.53
CA ALA A 38 4.27 -5.46 16.46
C ALA A 38 4.02 -6.95 16.36
N ASP A 39 4.86 -7.68 15.60
CA ASP A 39 4.72 -9.10 15.32
C ASP A 39 3.27 -9.48 14.96
N LEU A 40 2.68 -8.67 14.08
CA LEU A 40 1.27 -8.75 13.71
C LEU A 40 0.87 -10.16 13.27
N GLU A 41 1.73 -10.81 12.47
CA GLU A 41 1.51 -12.16 11.94
C GLU A 41 1.29 -13.16 13.08
N ASN A 42 2.23 -13.26 14.01
CA ASN A 42 2.13 -14.20 15.11
C ASN A 42 0.99 -13.86 16.06
N ARG A 43 0.81 -12.58 16.42
CA ARG A 43 -0.31 -12.16 17.27
C ARG A 43 -1.66 -12.55 16.67
N TRP A 44 -1.83 -12.34 15.37
CA TRP A 44 -3.05 -12.71 14.66
C TRP A 44 -3.25 -14.22 14.58
N MET A 45 -2.17 -14.98 14.38
CA MET A 45 -2.23 -16.45 14.35
C MET A 45 -2.56 -17.05 15.73
N VAL A 46 -2.02 -16.49 16.80
CA VAL A 46 -2.28 -16.90 18.20
C VAL A 46 -3.68 -16.50 18.66
N ALA A 47 -4.25 -15.41 18.13
CA ALA A 47 -5.60 -14.98 18.46
C ALA A 47 -6.64 -16.10 18.24
N GLY A 48 -7.63 -16.20 19.12
CA GLY A 48 -8.69 -17.20 18.96
C GLY A 48 -9.60 -16.92 17.75
N ALA A 49 -10.28 -17.94 17.23
CA ALA A 49 -11.24 -17.76 16.14
C ALA A 49 -12.37 -16.78 16.48
N ASP A 50 -12.79 -16.71 17.76
CA ASP A 50 -13.81 -15.78 18.22
C ASP A 50 -13.30 -14.33 18.29
N GLU A 51 -12.06 -14.14 18.76
CA GLU A 51 -11.41 -12.83 18.78
C GLU A 51 -11.24 -12.28 17.37
N ARG A 52 -10.67 -13.07 16.44
CA ARG A 52 -10.58 -12.70 15.02
C ARG A 52 -11.96 -12.40 14.44
N GLY A 53 -12.94 -13.25 14.74
CA GLY A 53 -14.31 -13.11 14.28
C GLY A 53 -14.96 -11.78 14.71
N LYS A 54 -14.69 -11.32 15.93
CA LYS A 54 -15.15 -10.01 16.43
C LYS A 54 -14.63 -8.87 15.57
N HIS A 55 -13.31 -8.78 15.36
CA HIS A 55 -12.70 -7.71 14.58
C HIS A 55 -13.20 -7.69 13.12
N ILE A 56 -13.34 -8.86 12.50
CA ILE A 56 -13.86 -8.99 11.13
C ILE A 56 -15.33 -8.55 11.07
N LEU A 57 -16.16 -8.97 12.04
CA LEU A 57 -17.58 -8.63 12.06
C LEU A 57 -17.79 -7.12 12.27
N ASP A 58 -17.05 -6.52 13.19
CA ASP A 58 -17.07 -5.08 13.45
C ASP A 58 -16.68 -4.30 12.18
N ALA A 59 -15.65 -4.75 11.47
CA ALA A 59 -15.23 -4.17 10.19
C ALA A 59 -16.35 -4.25 9.13
N MET A 60 -16.94 -5.43 8.94
CA MET A 60 -18.02 -5.62 7.95
C MET A 60 -19.27 -4.81 8.30
N ALA A 61 -19.71 -4.82 9.55
CA ALA A 61 -20.89 -4.10 10.01
C ALA A 61 -20.69 -2.58 9.94
N GLY A 62 -19.53 -2.09 10.39
CA GLY A 62 -19.17 -0.68 10.38
C GLY A 62 -19.08 -0.10 8.96
N LEU A 63 -18.54 -0.87 8.00
CA LEU A 63 -18.41 -0.41 6.61
C LEU A 63 -19.74 -0.46 5.86
N CYS A 64 -20.46 -1.58 5.96
CA CYS A 64 -21.68 -1.81 5.18
C CYS A 64 -22.84 -0.91 5.61
N SER A 65 -22.83 -0.42 6.86
CA SER A 65 -23.79 0.59 7.33
C SER A 65 -23.50 1.99 6.75
N LYS A 66 -22.23 2.31 6.47
CA LYS A 66 -21.79 3.63 5.96
C LYS A 66 -21.96 3.78 4.44
N ALA A 67 -21.75 2.71 3.67
CA ALA A 67 -21.82 2.77 2.20
C ALA A 67 -22.68 1.67 1.58
N ARG A 68 -23.79 2.10 0.96
CA ARG A 68 -24.75 1.19 0.31
C ARG A 68 -24.14 0.41 -0.85
N ASN A 69 -23.39 1.06 -1.72
CA ASN A 69 -22.73 0.41 -2.86
C ASN A 69 -21.70 -0.65 -2.39
N LEU A 70 -21.00 -0.41 -1.28
CA LEU A 70 -20.12 -1.42 -0.68
C LEU A 70 -20.93 -2.57 -0.05
N ASN A 71 -22.07 -2.29 0.59
CA ASN A 71 -22.93 -3.37 1.08
C ASN A 71 -23.47 -4.24 -0.07
N GLU A 72 -23.87 -3.64 -1.19
CA GLU A 72 -24.28 -4.37 -2.40
C GLU A 72 -23.11 -5.18 -2.98
N ALA A 73 -21.88 -4.66 -2.93
CA ALA A 73 -20.70 -5.37 -3.42
C ALA A 73 -20.37 -6.67 -2.66
N ARG A 74 -20.95 -6.89 -1.47
CA ARG A 74 -20.72 -8.12 -0.68
C ARG A 74 -21.10 -9.39 -1.42
N SER A 75 -22.13 -9.34 -2.26
CA SER A 75 -22.51 -10.50 -3.08
C SER A 75 -21.41 -10.92 -4.04
N TYR A 76 -20.43 -10.05 -4.28
CA TYR A 76 -19.29 -10.29 -5.15
C TYR A 76 -18.01 -10.65 -4.40
N CYS A 77 -18.03 -10.77 -3.07
CA CYS A 77 -16.82 -10.98 -2.27
C CYS A 77 -16.83 -12.32 -1.51
N PRO A 78 -16.70 -13.48 -2.18
CA PRO A 78 -16.62 -14.78 -1.50
C PRO A 78 -15.40 -14.93 -0.57
N GLU A 79 -14.41 -14.05 -0.71
CA GLU A 79 -13.23 -13.92 0.17
C GLU A 79 -13.62 -13.41 1.56
N LEU A 80 -14.67 -12.60 1.65
CA LEU A 80 -15.11 -11.96 2.89
C LEU A 80 -16.11 -12.80 3.70
N SER A 81 -16.03 -14.13 3.58
CA SER A 81 -16.81 -15.03 4.41
C SER A 81 -16.27 -15.03 5.84
N LEU A 82 -17.08 -14.59 6.80
CA LEU A 82 -16.71 -14.57 8.23
C LEU A 82 -16.20 -15.92 8.71
N LYS A 83 -16.86 -17.02 8.31
CA LYS A 83 -16.43 -18.39 8.65
C LYS A 83 -15.02 -18.66 8.12
N ARG A 84 -14.73 -18.30 6.88
CA ARG A 84 -13.40 -18.53 6.27
C ARG A 84 -12.33 -17.69 6.96
N LEU A 85 -12.55 -16.38 7.07
CA LEU A 85 -11.55 -15.45 7.59
C LEU A 85 -11.16 -15.72 9.05
N ARG A 86 -12.08 -16.19 9.89
CA ARG A 86 -11.81 -16.39 11.33
C ARG A 86 -11.15 -17.73 11.68
N THR A 87 -11.29 -18.76 10.84
CA THR A 87 -10.96 -20.14 11.22
C THR A 87 -9.45 -20.36 11.34
N ASP A 88 -8.70 -20.11 10.26
CA ASP A 88 -7.27 -20.42 10.16
C ASP A 88 -6.37 -19.21 10.52
N GLY A 89 -6.91 -17.99 10.51
CA GLY A 89 -6.13 -16.76 10.64
C GLY A 89 -5.32 -16.45 9.38
N LYS A 90 -4.66 -17.44 8.78
CA LYS A 90 -3.85 -17.35 7.55
C LYS A 90 -4.62 -16.74 6.38
N ILE A 91 -5.89 -17.10 6.19
CA ILE A 91 -6.71 -16.57 5.09
C ILE A 91 -6.81 -15.03 5.15
N PHE A 92 -6.92 -14.46 6.35
CA PHE A 92 -6.91 -13.00 6.49
C PHE A 92 -5.54 -12.40 6.19
N LEU A 93 -4.45 -13.03 6.63
CA LEU A 93 -3.09 -12.57 6.36
C LEU A 93 -2.75 -12.64 4.86
N ASP A 94 -3.18 -13.69 4.18
CA ASP A 94 -3.04 -13.83 2.73
C ASP A 94 -3.83 -12.73 2.01
N LEU A 95 -5.04 -12.42 2.49
CA LEU A 95 -5.86 -11.33 1.94
C LEU A 95 -5.24 -9.95 2.22
N LEU A 96 -4.65 -9.75 3.40
CA LEU A 96 -3.91 -8.56 3.77
C LEU A 96 -2.71 -8.37 2.84
N LYS A 97 -1.89 -9.40 2.67
CA LYS A 97 -0.74 -9.40 1.75
C LYS A 97 -1.18 -9.17 0.29
N ALA A 98 -2.35 -9.68 -0.10
CA ALA A 98 -2.90 -9.49 -1.46
C ALA A 98 -3.43 -8.07 -1.74
N VAL A 99 -3.79 -7.29 -0.72
CA VAL A 99 -4.19 -5.88 -0.90
C VAL A 99 -3.04 -4.90 -0.71
N MET A 100 -1.91 -5.35 -0.15
CA MET A 100 -0.71 -4.55 -0.02
C MET A 100 -0.08 -4.29 -1.39
N LEU A 101 0.48 -3.10 -1.54
CA LEU A 101 1.28 -2.72 -2.68
C LEU A 101 2.70 -3.27 -2.51
N GLU A 102 3.31 -3.66 -3.62
CA GLU A 102 4.73 -4.07 -3.63
C GLU A 102 5.65 -2.91 -3.22
N ASP A 103 5.25 -1.68 -3.53
CA ASP A 103 5.95 -0.45 -3.17
C ASP A 103 4.97 0.57 -2.59
N ALA A 104 5.12 0.88 -1.30
CA ALA A 104 4.30 1.86 -0.59
C ALA A 104 4.59 3.31 -1.02
N SER A 105 5.74 3.58 -1.63
CA SER A 105 6.11 4.90 -2.15
C SER A 105 5.35 5.24 -3.44
N PHE A 106 4.88 4.21 -4.16
CA PHE A 106 4.12 4.34 -5.38
C PHE A 106 2.62 4.23 -5.09
N ILE A 107 1.84 5.27 -5.39
CA ILE A 107 0.40 5.11 -5.53
C ILE A 107 0.13 4.66 -6.96
N PRO A 108 -0.49 3.49 -7.20
CA PRO A 108 -0.93 3.12 -8.53
C PRO A 108 -1.87 4.19 -9.10
N THR A 109 -1.35 5.02 -10.01
CA THR A 109 -2.08 6.16 -10.54
C THR A 109 -2.93 5.76 -11.73
N THR A 110 -3.99 5.00 -11.45
CA THR A 110 -4.92 4.41 -12.45
C THR A 110 -4.23 3.53 -13.49
N GLY A 111 -5.00 2.73 -14.20
CA GLY A 111 -4.51 1.61 -15.00
C GLY A 111 -5.34 0.38 -14.73
N PHE A 112 -6.50 0.28 -15.37
CA PHE A 112 -7.20 -0.99 -15.49
C PHE A 112 -6.63 -1.70 -16.71
N CYS A 113 -5.59 -2.50 -16.50
CA CYS A 113 -5.17 -3.45 -17.51
C CYS A 113 -6.06 -4.70 -17.39
N ILE A 114 -7.13 -4.79 -18.18
CA ILE A 114 -7.82 -6.09 -18.43
C ILE A 114 -6.91 -7.02 -19.24
N ASN A 115 -5.73 -6.59 -19.66
CA ASN A 115 -4.78 -7.47 -20.34
C ASN A 115 -4.14 -8.48 -19.36
N VAL A 116 -4.96 -9.36 -18.79
CA VAL A 116 -4.58 -10.57 -18.04
C VAL A 116 -3.71 -11.49 -18.90
N ARG A 117 -3.71 -11.30 -20.22
CA ARG A 117 -2.93 -12.08 -21.19
C ARG A 117 -1.57 -11.49 -21.58
N SER A 118 -1.27 -10.25 -21.21
CA SER A 118 0.10 -9.77 -21.29
C SER A 118 0.89 -10.41 -20.16
N ARG A 119 1.42 -11.63 -20.40
CA ARG A 119 2.50 -12.22 -19.60
C ARG A 119 3.79 -11.40 -19.66
N ASP A 120 3.79 -10.27 -20.36
CA ASP A 120 4.81 -9.26 -20.20
C ASP A 120 4.64 -8.67 -18.79
N PHE A 121 5.34 -9.29 -17.82
CA PHE A 121 5.46 -8.87 -16.42
C PHE A 121 6.11 -7.46 -16.27
N SER A 122 6.40 -6.79 -17.37
CA SER A 122 7.08 -5.50 -17.42
C SER A 122 6.19 -4.31 -17.04
N VAL A 123 4.86 -4.47 -16.93
CA VAL A 123 3.96 -3.39 -16.47
C VAL A 123 3.14 -3.84 -15.24
N PRO A 124 3.51 -3.39 -14.02
CA PRO A 124 2.91 -3.82 -12.74
C PRO A 124 1.52 -3.21 -12.48
N CYS A 125 0.58 -3.41 -13.40
CA CYS A 125 -0.76 -2.79 -13.36
C CYS A 125 -1.82 -3.67 -12.68
N LEU A 126 -1.51 -4.95 -12.41
CA LEU A 126 -2.42 -5.92 -11.77
C LEU A 126 -2.56 -5.74 -10.25
N SER A 127 -1.74 -4.93 -9.59
CA SER A 127 -1.68 -4.85 -8.12
C SER A 127 -2.93 -4.24 -7.47
N ILE A 128 -3.81 -3.61 -8.24
CA ILE A 128 -5.02 -2.99 -7.68
C ILE A 128 -6.07 -4.07 -7.36
N PHE A 129 -6.21 -5.14 -8.15
CA PHE A 129 -7.30 -6.12 -7.96
C PHE A 129 -6.87 -7.32 -7.12
N VAL A 130 -7.74 -7.70 -6.18
CA VAL A 130 -7.55 -8.93 -5.42
C VAL A 130 -7.93 -10.12 -6.30
N SER A 131 -6.96 -10.93 -6.71
CA SER A 131 -7.19 -12.14 -7.53
C SER A 131 -8.15 -13.10 -6.84
N HIS A 132 -9.04 -13.71 -7.62
CA HIS A 132 -9.85 -14.84 -7.18
C HIS A 132 -10.20 -15.70 -8.39
N PRO A 133 -9.94 -17.02 -8.38
CA PRO A 133 -10.07 -17.86 -9.57
C PRO A 133 -11.41 -17.73 -10.31
N GLY A 134 -12.52 -17.70 -9.56
CA GLY A 134 -13.85 -17.54 -10.15
C GLY A 134 -14.11 -16.16 -10.75
N TRP A 135 -13.55 -15.09 -10.15
CA TRP A 135 -13.71 -13.73 -10.65
C TRP A 135 -12.78 -13.44 -11.82
N ASP A 136 -11.57 -14.00 -11.78
CA ASP A 136 -10.59 -13.90 -12.86
C ASP A 136 -11.09 -14.63 -14.11
N ALA A 137 -11.66 -15.83 -13.94
CA ALA A 137 -12.31 -16.57 -15.02
C ALA A 137 -13.52 -15.82 -15.60
N TRP A 138 -14.39 -15.28 -14.73
CA TRP A 138 -15.54 -14.49 -15.16
C TRP A 138 -15.10 -13.22 -15.91
N ALA A 139 -14.11 -12.47 -15.39
CA ALA A 139 -13.60 -11.26 -16.02
C ALA A 139 -13.01 -11.56 -17.41
N ALA A 140 -12.24 -12.65 -17.54
CA ALA A 140 -11.70 -13.12 -18.81
C ALA A 140 -12.78 -13.58 -19.79
N GLU A 141 -13.91 -14.10 -19.31
CA GLU A 141 -15.07 -14.41 -20.14
C GLU A 141 -15.80 -13.15 -20.60
N GLN A 142 -16.04 -12.20 -19.70
CA GLN A 142 -16.66 -10.91 -20.06
C GLN A 142 -15.83 -10.14 -21.08
N GLU A 143 -14.49 -10.24 -21.01
CA GLU A 143 -13.59 -9.64 -21.99
C GLU A 143 -13.78 -10.22 -23.41
N LYS A 144 -14.12 -11.51 -23.53
CA LYS A 144 -14.42 -12.13 -24.83
C LYS A 144 -15.77 -11.69 -25.39
N LEU A 145 -16.74 -11.46 -24.51
CA LEU A 145 -18.11 -11.04 -24.83
C LEU A 145 -18.25 -9.52 -25.00
N ASN A 146 -17.14 -8.80 -25.26
CA ASN A 146 -16.99 -7.34 -25.20
C ASN A 146 -17.82 -6.54 -26.25
N ASP A 147 -19.08 -6.89 -26.45
CA ASP A 147 -19.96 -6.33 -27.49
C ASP A 147 -20.36 -4.86 -27.23
N SER A 148 -20.13 -4.32 -26.02
CA SER A 148 -20.45 -2.93 -25.70
C SER A 148 -19.57 -2.30 -24.61
N GLU A 149 -19.26 -1.02 -24.77
CA GLU A 149 -18.55 -0.20 -23.77
C GLU A 149 -19.25 -0.18 -22.40
N LEU A 150 -20.59 -0.27 -22.40
CA LEU A 150 -21.35 -0.32 -21.15
C LEU A 150 -21.07 -1.58 -20.34
N LYS A 151 -20.98 -2.75 -20.99
CA LYS A 151 -20.61 -4.00 -20.33
C LYS A 151 -19.20 -3.90 -19.74
N LYS A 152 -18.23 -3.37 -20.50
CA LYS A 152 -16.85 -3.17 -20.03
C LYS A 152 -16.78 -2.32 -18.76
N VAL A 153 -17.42 -1.14 -18.79
CA VAL A 153 -17.47 -0.21 -17.65
C VAL A 153 -18.16 -0.85 -16.45
N SER A 154 -19.27 -1.56 -16.68
CA SER A 154 -20.01 -2.22 -15.59
C SER A 154 -19.18 -3.32 -14.93
N CYS A 155 -18.46 -4.12 -15.73
CA CYS A 155 -17.57 -5.16 -15.20
C CYS A 155 -16.42 -4.53 -14.39
N ALA A 156 -15.82 -3.46 -14.91
CA ALA A 156 -14.78 -2.73 -14.21
C ALA A 156 -15.29 -2.11 -12.89
N GLU A 157 -16.48 -1.50 -12.90
CA GLU A 157 -17.15 -0.97 -11.70
C GLU A 157 -17.39 -2.09 -10.65
N ILE A 158 -17.83 -3.27 -11.06
CA ILE A 158 -18.02 -4.42 -10.15
C ILE A 158 -16.69 -4.84 -9.52
N LEU A 159 -15.66 -5.03 -10.35
CA LEU A 159 -14.34 -5.48 -9.89
C LEU A 159 -13.71 -4.47 -8.93
N ILE A 160 -13.78 -3.17 -9.23
CA ILE A 160 -13.19 -2.15 -8.34
C ILE A 160 -13.99 -1.99 -7.06
N LEU A 161 -15.32 -2.11 -7.08
CA LEU A 161 -16.14 -2.08 -5.87
C LEU A 161 -15.88 -3.30 -4.98
N ARG A 162 -15.70 -4.48 -5.59
CA ARG A 162 -15.27 -5.71 -4.89
C ARG A 162 -13.93 -5.47 -4.20
N THR A 163 -12.91 -5.04 -4.93
CA THR A 163 -11.59 -4.72 -4.36
C THR A 163 -11.70 -3.68 -3.26
N LYS A 164 -12.42 -2.58 -3.49
CA LYS A 164 -12.59 -1.50 -2.51
C LYS A 164 -13.21 -2.00 -1.19
N LEU A 165 -14.23 -2.85 -1.28
CA LEU A 165 -14.84 -3.49 -0.12
C LEU A 165 -13.83 -4.38 0.61
N ILE A 166 -13.08 -5.22 -0.11
CA ILE A 166 -12.05 -6.09 0.47
C ILE A 166 -11.00 -5.26 1.21
N SER A 167 -10.43 -4.24 0.55
CA SER A 167 -9.41 -3.38 1.15
C SER A 167 -9.91 -2.69 2.42
N TYR A 168 -11.13 -2.14 2.42
CA TYR A 168 -11.67 -1.57 3.65
C TYR A 168 -11.89 -2.60 4.76
N VAL A 169 -12.42 -3.78 4.47
CA VAL A 169 -12.59 -4.81 5.50
C VAL A 169 -11.24 -5.22 6.09
N VAL A 170 -10.22 -5.37 5.24
CA VAL A 170 -8.84 -5.62 5.69
C VAL A 170 -8.35 -4.50 6.60
N GLN A 171 -8.44 -3.23 6.17
CA GLN A 171 -7.95 -2.10 6.95
C GLN A 171 -8.66 -1.94 8.29
N PHE A 172 -10.00 -2.02 8.29
CA PHE A 172 -10.78 -1.93 9.52
C PHE A 172 -10.45 -3.07 10.49
N THR A 173 -10.29 -4.30 9.97
CA THR A 173 -9.93 -5.46 10.80
C THR A 173 -8.54 -5.27 11.38
N LEU A 174 -7.55 -4.87 10.57
CA LEU A 174 -6.19 -4.57 11.00
C LEU A 174 -6.19 -3.54 12.13
N ARG A 175 -6.79 -2.37 11.89
CA ARG A 175 -6.83 -1.27 12.87
C ARG A 175 -7.57 -1.66 14.14
N SER A 176 -8.71 -2.34 14.02
CA SER A 176 -9.45 -2.85 15.18
C SER A 176 -8.62 -3.82 16.02
N PHE A 177 -7.89 -4.74 15.37
CA PHE A 177 -7.05 -5.73 16.04
C PHE A 177 -5.85 -5.10 16.77
N VAL A 178 -5.24 -4.06 16.20
CA VAL A 178 -4.14 -3.34 16.83
C VAL A 178 -4.59 -2.22 17.79
N GLY A 179 -5.89 -2.06 18.02
CA GLY A 179 -6.45 -1.06 18.94
C GLY A 179 -6.46 0.38 18.40
N LEU A 180 -6.34 0.56 17.08
CA LEU A 180 -6.48 1.85 16.42
C LEU A 180 -7.95 2.20 16.17
N PRO A 181 -8.30 3.51 16.12
CA PRO A 181 -9.62 3.92 15.69
C PRO A 181 -9.87 3.49 14.24
N PRO A 182 -11.13 3.21 13.85
CA PRO A 182 -11.47 2.88 12.47
C PRO A 182 -11.02 4.02 11.54
N PRO A 183 -10.61 3.70 10.29
CA PRO A 183 -10.18 4.73 9.37
C PRO A 183 -11.36 5.64 9.01
N GLU A 184 -11.06 6.91 8.76
CA GLU A 184 -12.08 7.85 8.31
C GLU A 184 -12.61 7.43 6.94
N PHE A 185 -13.93 7.33 6.87
CA PHE A 185 -14.63 6.87 5.67
C PHE A 185 -15.38 8.05 5.06
N SER A 186 -14.81 8.60 4.00
CA SER A 186 -15.42 9.68 3.23
C SER A 186 -16.28 9.10 2.11
N VAL A 187 -17.59 9.42 2.13
CA VAL A 187 -18.47 9.12 1.00
C VAL A 187 -18.29 10.24 -0.01
N GLN A 188 -17.89 9.92 -1.24
CA GLN A 188 -17.79 10.95 -2.27
C GLN A 188 -19.18 11.53 -2.59
N LYS A 189 -19.26 12.86 -2.70
CA LYS A 189 -20.45 13.53 -3.25
C LYS A 189 -20.64 13.09 -4.70
N GLU A 190 -21.55 12.14 -4.92
CA GLU A 190 -22.01 11.85 -6.28
C GLU A 190 -22.71 13.08 -6.86
N TYR A 191 -22.41 13.39 -8.12
CA TYR A 191 -23.15 14.39 -8.86
C TYR A 191 -24.63 13.99 -8.89
N LYS A 192 -25.50 14.91 -8.45
CA LYS A 192 -26.94 14.78 -8.66
C LYS A 192 -27.17 14.86 -10.16
N SER A 193 -27.18 13.73 -10.85
CA SER A 193 -27.76 13.72 -12.17
C SER A 193 -29.20 14.23 -12.00
N ASN A 194 -29.63 15.16 -12.84
CA ASN A 194 -31.02 15.66 -12.81
C ASN A 194 -32.05 14.53 -13.07
N GLN A 195 -31.60 13.28 -13.24
CA GLN A 195 -32.46 12.14 -13.16
C GLN A 195 -32.94 12.02 -11.71
N LYS A 196 -34.21 12.36 -11.50
CA LYS A 196 -35.03 11.77 -10.44
C LYS A 196 -35.13 10.27 -10.74
N THR A 197 -34.03 9.52 -10.69
CA THR A 197 -34.09 8.08 -10.55
C THR A 197 -34.73 7.86 -9.20
N LYS A 198 -36.05 7.64 -9.22
CA LYS A 198 -36.73 6.97 -8.12
C LYS A 198 -35.91 5.72 -7.91
N SER A 199 -35.10 5.69 -6.83
CA SER A 199 -34.40 4.47 -6.44
C SER A 199 -35.45 3.36 -6.53
N PRO A 200 -35.20 2.28 -7.31
CA PRO A 200 -36.22 1.30 -7.60
C PRO A 200 -36.86 0.93 -6.27
N ALA A 201 -38.15 1.22 -6.17
CA ALA A 201 -38.94 1.14 -4.96
C ALA A 201 -39.21 -0.33 -4.61
N LEU A 202 -38.16 -1.14 -4.56
CA LEU A 202 -38.21 -2.56 -4.27
C LEU A 202 -38.55 -2.82 -2.79
N HIS A 203 -38.71 -1.77 -1.98
CA HIS A 203 -38.75 -1.89 -0.52
C HIS A 203 -40.09 -1.63 0.18
N PRO A 204 -41.02 -0.77 -0.30
CA PRO A 204 -42.28 -0.58 0.42
C PRO A 204 -43.16 -1.83 0.37
N ALA A 205 -43.42 -2.36 -0.84
CA ALA A 205 -44.29 -3.52 -1.01
C ALA A 205 -43.71 -4.80 -0.38
N LEU A 206 -42.39 -5.02 -0.50
CA LEU A 206 -41.73 -6.18 0.14
C LEU A 206 -41.66 -6.03 1.67
N ALA A 207 -41.38 -4.84 2.19
CA ALA A 207 -41.40 -4.63 3.64
C ALA A 207 -42.81 -4.74 4.22
N GLU A 208 -43.82 -4.28 3.47
CA GLU A 208 -45.23 -4.43 3.83
C GLU A 208 -45.66 -5.89 3.81
N LEU A 209 -45.24 -6.67 2.80
CA LEU A 209 -45.48 -8.10 2.74
C LEU A 209 -44.83 -8.86 3.91
N LEU A 210 -43.63 -8.48 4.32
CA LEU A 210 -42.87 -9.18 5.37
C LEU A 210 -43.22 -8.76 6.80
N GLY A 211 -43.70 -7.54 7.01
CA GLY A 211 -43.89 -6.98 8.36
C GLY A 211 -45.12 -6.11 8.55
N GLY A 212 -45.99 -5.99 7.54
CA GLY A 212 -47.15 -5.11 7.55
C GLY A 212 -46.82 -3.63 7.29
N PRO A 213 -47.85 -2.80 7.12
CA PRO A 213 -47.71 -1.40 6.70
C PRO A 213 -46.94 -0.54 7.73
N GLU A 214 -47.13 -0.78 9.03
CA GLU A 214 -46.43 -0.03 10.08
C GLU A 214 -44.92 -0.33 10.11
N ALA A 215 -44.52 -1.59 9.99
CA ALA A 215 -43.10 -1.95 9.91
C ALA A 215 -42.44 -1.41 8.63
N ALA A 216 -43.16 -1.43 7.50
CA ALA A 216 -42.70 -0.83 6.25
C ALA A 216 -42.47 0.68 6.38
N LYS A 217 -43.41 1.39 7.00
CA LYS A 217 -43.33 2.84 7.27
C LYS A 217 -42.18 3.18 8.22
N ALA A 218 -41.99 2.41 9.28
CA ALA A 218 -40.86 2.57 10.21
C ALA A 218 -39.52 2.38 9.48
N ARG A 219 -39.35 1.27 8.75
CA ARG A 219 -38.14 1.00 7.94
C ARG A 219 -37.86 2.11 6.93
N PHE A 220 -38.89 2.62 6.25
CA PHE A 220 -38.73 3.72 5.31
C PHE A 220 -38.24 5.01 5.99
N LYS A 221 -38.79 5.33 7.18
CA LYS A 221 -38.34 6.48 7.99
C LYS A 221 -36.87 6.32 8.39
N ASP A 222 -36.48 5.13 8.84
CA ASP A 222 -35.11 4.82 9.25
C ASP A 222 -34.14 4.85 8.06
N GLU A 223 -34.51 4.28 6.92
CA GLU A 223 -33.68 4.30 5.72
C GLU A 223 -33.51 5.72 5.16
N LYS A 224 -34.57 6.54 5.23
CA LYS A 224 -34.51 7.97 4.87
C LYS A 224 -33.61 8.75 5.83
N ALA A 225 -33.69 8.50 7.13
CA ALA A 225 -32.80 9.11 8.12
C ALA A 225 -31.35 8.68 7.89
N ALA A 226 -31.10 7.40 7.67
CA ALA A 226 -29.78 6.85 7.35
C ALA A 226 -29.25 7.41 6.02
N MET A 227 -30.10 7.58 5.01
CA MET A 227 -29.72 8.23 3.74
C MET A 227 -29.32 9.69 3.97
N LYS A 228 -30.09 10.44 4.77
CA LYS A 228 -29.76 11.84 5.11
C LYS A 228 -28.43 11.91 5.87
N ALA A 229 -28.20 11.03 6.84
CA ALA A 229 -26.96 10.95 7.60
C ALA A 229 -25.76 10.60 6.71
N ARG A 230 -25.90 9.62 5.81
CA ARG A 230 -24.88 9.29 4.81
C ARG A 230 -24.61 10.46 3.87
N HIS A 231 -25.64 11.22 3.48
CA HIS A 231 -25.49 12.37 2.60
C HIS A 231 -24.77 13.54 3.29
N SER A 232 -25.00 13.77 4.59
CA SER A 232 -24.28 14.82 5.34
C SER A 232 -22.82 14.48 5.59
N GLN A 233 -22.46 13.20 5.59
CA GLN A 233 -21.06 12.75 5.68
C GLN A 233 -20.31 12.80 4.35
N ARG A 234 -20.97 13.24 3.27
CA ARG A 234 -20.31 13.28 1.96
C ARG A 234 -19.35 14.45 1.89
N VAL A 235 -18.11 14.17 1.52
CA VAL A 235 -17.09 15.18 1.24
C VAL A 235 -16.69 15.13 -0.23
N ALA A 236 -16.20 16.26 -0.74
CA ALA A 236 -15.54 16.28 -2.03
C ALA A 236 -14.04 16.06 -1.83
N HIS A 237 -13.42 15.40 -2.79
CA HIS A 237 -11.97 15.17 -2.80
C HIS A 237 -11.32 16.01 -3.88
N CYS A 238 -10.07 16.38 -3.64
CA CYS A 238 -9.23 16.88 -4.71
C CYS A 238 -9.10 15.80 -5.80
N SER A 239 -9.24 16.21 -7.06
CA SER A 239 -9.09 15.32 -8.20
C SER A 239 -7.60 15.09 -8.52
N TYR A 240 -6.70 15.93 -8.03
CA TYR A 240 -5.26 15.67 -8.20
C TYR A 240 -4.86 14.48 -7.33
N LEU A 241 -4.34 13.42 -7.96
CA LEU A 241 -4.18 12.11 -7.32
C LEU A 241 -3.16 12.10 -6.18
N SER A 242 -2.14 12.96 -6.24
CA SER A 242 -1.15 13.11 -5.17
C SER A 242 -1.64 14.00 -4.02
N CYS A 243 -2.89 14.47 -4.06
CA CYS A 243 -3.48 15.31 -3.03
C CYS A 243 -4.58 14.55 -2.28
N THR A 244 -4.43 14.45 -0.96
CA THR A 244 -5.36 13.77 -0.06
C THR A 244 -6.41 14.71 0.55
N GLU A 245 -6.37 16.00 0.21
CA GLU A 245 -7.26 17.01 0.76
C GLU A 245 -8.74 16.74 0.44
N THR A 246 -9.58 17.00 1.44
CA THR A 246 -11.04 16.89 1.34
C THR A 246 -11.72 18.19 1.73
N GLU A 247 -12.89 18.46 1.17
CA GLU A 247 -13.71 19.58 1.62
C GLU A 247 -14.06 19.40 3.11
N PRO A 248 -13.82 20.42 3.96
CA PRO A 248 -14.24 20.40 5.35
C PRO A 248 -15.74 20.12 5.48
N ALA A 249 -16.12 19.33 6.48
CA ALA A 249 -17.51 18.94 6.71
C ALA A 249 -18.43 20.13 7.02
N ASP A 250 -17.89 21.22 7.57
CA ASP A 250 -18.61 22.46 7.86
C ASP A 250 -18.91 23.29 6.59
N GLY A 251 -18.33 22.92 5.45
CA GLY A 251 -18.48 23.63 4.19
C GLY A 251 -17.77 25.00 4.14
N SER A 252 -16.87 25.28 5.08
CA SER A 252 -16.07 26.51 5.15
C SER A 252 -15.22 26.73 3.89
N LEU A 253 -14.74 25.63 3.30
CA LEU A 253 -13.98 25.64 2.05
C LEU A 253 -14.67 24.75 1.01
N LYS A 254 -14.99 25.36 -0.14
CA LYS A 254 -15.49 24.63 -1.32
C LYS A 254 -14.39 24.56 -2.37
N PHE A 255 -14.17 23.36 -2.89
CA PHE A 255 -13.14 23.14 -3.90
C PHE A 255 -13.56 23.75 -5.24
N PRO A 256 -12.74 24.60 -5.88
CA PRO A 256 -13.02 25.06 -7.24
C PRO A 256 -13.18 23.89 -8.21
N ARG A 257 -14.13 24.04 -9.13
CA ARG A 257 -14.45 23.05 -10.16
C ARG A 257 -13.94 23.48 -11.52
N CYS A 258 -13.55 22.52 -12.37
CA CYS A 258 -13.30 22.79 -13.77
C CYS A 258 -14.61 23.16 -14.49
N LYS A 259 -14.75 24.44 -14.87
CA LYS A 259 -15.94 24.98 -15.55
C LYS A 259 -16.27 24.22 -16.84
N THR A 260 -15.27 23.97 -17.68
CA THR A 260 -15.45 23.26 -18.97
C THR A 260 -15.97 21.84 -18.78
N CYS A 261 -15.41 21.07 -17.85
CA CYS A 261 -15.87 19.72 -17.56
C CYS A 261 -17.29 19.70 -16.98
N PHE A 262 -17.60 20.68 -16.13
CA PHE A 262 -18.92 20.80 -15.54
C PHE A 262 -19.99 21.18 -16.58
N GLU A 263 -19.76 22.24 -17.35
CA GLU A 263 -20.76 22.77 -18.29
C GLU A 263 -20.96 21.84 -19.50
N LYS A 264 -19.88 21.37 -20.11
CA LYS A 264 -19.96 20.56 -21.35
C LYS A 264 -20.28 19.09 -21.10
N MET A 265 -19.71 18.52 -20.04
CA MET A 265 -19.77 17.07 -19.80
C MET A 265 -20.55 16.68 -18.55
N GLN A 266 -21.00 17.66 -17.75
CA GLN A 266 -21.64 17.42 -16.44
C GLN A 266 -20.77 16.55 -15.51
N ARG A 267 -19.44 16.65 -15.64
CA ARG A 267 -18.47 15.95 -14.77
C ARG A 267 -17.97 16.89 -13.68
N GLN A 268 -17.90 16.39 -12.45
CA GLN A 268 -17.31 17.11 -11.33
C GLN A 268 -15.83 16.78 -11.25
N VAL A 269 -14.99 17.75 -11.61
CA VAL A 269 -13.55 17.70 -11.37
C VAL A 269 -13.22 18.88 -10.45
N LEU A 270 -12.86 18.55 -9.21
CA LEU A 270 -12.69 19.49 -8.10
C LEU A 270 -11.22 19.53 -7.68
N TYR A 271 -10.70 20.68 -7.29
CA TYR A 271 -9.34 20.82 -6.80
C TYR A 271 -9.32 21.62 -5.51
N CYS A 272 -8.51 21.24 -4.53
CA CYS A 272 -8.37 22.04 -3.30
C CYS A 272 -7.68 23.40 -3.58
N SER A 273 -6.88 23.49 -4.65
CA SER A 273 -6.10 24.68 -4.99
C SER A 273 -5.83 24.77 -6.50
N ALA A 274 -5.48 25.98 -6.97
CA ALA A 274 -5.02 26.19 -8.34
C ALA A 274 -3.70 25.44 -8.65
N THR A 275 -2.85 25.22 -7.63
CA THR A 275 -1.61 24.43 -7.77
C THR A 275 -1.92 22.99 -8.12
N CYS A 276 -2.84 22.35 -7.38
CA CYS A 276 -3.30 20.98 -7.69
C CYS A 276 -3.95 20.90 -9.07
N GLN A 277 -4.77 21.90 -9.44
CA GLN A 277 -5.35 21.95 -10.79
C GLN A 277 -4.27 22.02 -11.88
N LYS A 278 -3.26 22.89 -11.73
CA LYS A 278 -2.17 23.05 -12.71
C LYS A 278 -1.32 21.78 -12.82
N ALA A 279 -1.04 21.12 -11.70
CA ALA A 279 -0.33 19.84 -11.68
C ALA A 279 -1.13 18.78 -12.45
N ASP A 280 -2.38 18.55 -12.04
CA ASP A 280 -3.27 17.57 -12.67
C ASP A 280 -3.56 17.87 -14.15
N TRP A 281 -3.57 19.16 -14.53
CA TRP A 281 -3.74 19.59 -15.92
C TRP A 281 -2.66 19.03 -16.84
N LYS A 282 -1.39 19.13 -16.43
CA LYS A 282 -0.26 18.62 -17.21
C LYS A 282 -0.27 17.09 -17.28
N LEU A 283 -0.69 16.44 -16.21
CA LEU A 283 -0.67 14.98 -16.09
C LEU A 283 -1.79 14.29 -16.89
N ARG A 284 -3.04 14.71 -16.66
CA ARG A 284 -4.20 13.93 -17.14
C ARG A 284 -5.39 14.78 -17.54
N HIS A 285 -5.67 15.88 -16.83
CA HIS A 285 -6.93 16.58 -17.04
C HIS A 285 -7.01 17.18 -18.44
N LYS A 286 -5.90 17.70 -18.99
CA LYS A 286 -5.88 18.25 -20.36
C LYS A 286 -6.36 17.24 -21.41
N ALA A 287 -6.01 15.97 -21.24
CA ALA A 287 -6.40 14.91 -22.18
C ALA A 287 -7.92 14.70 -22.21
N VAL A 288 -8.59 14.81 -21.05
CA VAL A 288 -10.02 14.53 -20.90
C VAL A 288 -10.91 15.77 -20.82
N CYS A 289 -10.35 16.98 -20.68
CA CYS A 289 -11.11 18.20 -20.41
C CYS A 289 -12.15 18.49 -21.49
N GLY A 290 -13.43 18.58 -21.12
CA GLY A 290 -14.51 18.89 -22.07
C GLY A 290 -14.75 17.85 -23.16
N LYS A 291 -14.15 16.66 -23.07
CA LYS A 291 -14.34 15.54 -24.02
C LYS A 291 -15.21 14.44 -23.41
N SER A 292 -15.91 13.69 -24.27
CA SER A 292 -16.51 12.40 -23.92
C SER A 292 -15.44 11.45 -23.44
N LEU A 293 -15.76 10.66 -22.43
CA LEU A 293 -14.93 9.56 -22.00
C LEU A 293 -15.26 8.33 -22.83
N ASP A 294 -14.25 7.56 -23.16
CA ASP A 294 -14.37 6.14 -23.50
C ASP A 294 -13.70 5.33 -22.39
N PHE A 295 -13.92 4.01 -22.41
CA PHE A 295 -13.37 3.15 -21.38
C PHE A 295 -11.85 3.12 -21.36
N GLU A 296 -11.22 3.15 -22.54
CA GLU A 296 -9.76 3.14 -22.68
C GLU A 296 -9.14 4.39 -22.04
N THR A 297 -9.71 5.56 -22.27
CA THR A 297 -9.25 6.84 -21.72
C THR A 297 -9.34 6.90 -20.20
N VAL A 298 -10.40 6.34 -19.60
CA VAL A 298 -10.54 6.32 -18.12
C VAL A 298 -9.74 5.20 -17.46
N SER A 299 -9.44 4.14 -18.22
CA SER A 299 -8.71 2.97 -17.75
C SER A 299 -7.22 3.09 -17.98
N ARG A 300 -6.78 3.95 -18.91
CA ARG A 300 -5.37 4.14 -19.22
C ARG A 300 -4.62 4.54 -17.96
N PRO A 301 -3.49 3.88 -17.65
CA PRO A 301 -2.63 4.36 -16.61
C PRO A 301 -2.27 5.80 -16.87
N VAL A 302 -2.33 6.66 -15.84
CA VAL A 302 -1.66 7.95 -15.98
C VAL A 302 -0.20 7.57 -16.11
N GLU A 303 0.35 7.72 -17.32
CA GLU A 303 1.79 7.73 -17.53
C GLU A 303 2.30 8.78 -16.57
N ASN A 304 2.77 8.33 -15.41
CA ASN A 304 3.38 9.22 -14.46
C ASN A 304 4.54 9.81 -15.23
N PRO A 305 4.57 11.12 -15.50
CA PRO A 305 5.77 11.73 -16.02
C PRO A 305 6.90 11.64 -14.99
N ALA A 306 6.68 11.05 -13.82
CA ALA A 306 7.67 10.60 -12.84
C ALA A 306 8.36 9.26 -13.20
N THR A 307 8.23 8.74 -14.43
CA THR A 307 9.40 8.11 -15.06
C THR A 307 10.50 9.14 -15.38
N ALA A 308 10.20 10.45 -15.31
CA ALA A 308 11.19 11.46 -15.00
C ALA A 308 11.59 11.31 -13.52
N SER A 309 12.69 10.59 -13.35
CA SER A 309 13.45 10.39 -12.12
C SER A 309 12.99 9.26 -11.21
N THR A 310 13.20 8.02 -11.66
CA THR A 310 13.76 6.97 -10.77
C THR A 310 15.07 7.40 -10.10
N ALA A 311 15.64 8.56 -10.45
CA ALA A 311 16.93 9.03 -9.94
C ALA A 311 16.89 9.47 -8.47
N ASP A 312 15.73 9.54 -7.81
CA ASP A 312 15.64 9.85 -6.37
C ASP A 312 15.31 8.63 -5.49
N THR A 313 14.93 7.49 -6.06
CA THR A 313 14.86 6.24 -5.28
C THR A 313 16.25 5.65 -5.19
N ARG A 314 16.87 5.79 -4.01
CA ARG A 314 18.24 5.34 -3.74
C ARG A 314 18.40 3.82 -3.81
N ILE A 315 17.31 3.07 -3.69
CA ILE A 315 17.27 1.62 -3.83
C ILE A 315 16.31 1.29 -4.97
N GLY A 316 16.83 0.69 -6.05
CA GLY A 316 16.05 0.32 -7.23
C GLY A 316 14.99 -0.75 -6.96
N PRO A 317 14.16 -1.13 -7.94
CA PRO A 317 13.22 -2.25 -7.81
C PRO A 317 13.97 -3.59 -7.62
N PRO A 318 13.29 -4.63 -7.11
CA PRO A 318 13.89 -5.97 -7.12
C PRO A 318 14.11 -6.46 -8.55
N VAL A 319 15.18 -7.24 -8.76
CA VAL A 319 15.56 -7.78 -10.09
C VAL A 319 15.58 -9.31 -10.07
N ASN A 320 15.56 -9.93 -11.25
CA ASN A 320 15.65 -11.39 -11.42
C ASN A 320 14.59 -12.20 -10.63
N GLY A 321 13.41 -11.62 -10.43
CA GLY A 321 12.32 -12.29 -9.69
C GLY A 321 12.52 -12.37 -8.18
N TYR A 322 13.54 -11.70 -7.62
CA TYR A 322 13.71 -11.57 -6.18
C TYR A 322 12.46 -10.96 -5.54
N LYS A 323 11.97 -11.57 -4.47
CA LYS A 323 10.82 -11.07 -3.71
C LYS A 323 11.30 -10.57 -2.37
N ARG A 324 11.16 -9.27 -2.14
CA ARG A 324 11.46 -8.66 -0.83
C ARG A 324 10.47 -9.17 0.20
N SER A 325 10.95 -9.49 1.41
CA SER A 325 10.06 -9.68 2.55
C SER A 325 9.35 -8.37 2.91
N LEU A 326 8.27 -8.44 3.68
CA LEU A 326 7.60 -7.23 4.19
C LEU A 326 8.53 -6.38 5.05
N ALA A 327 9.36 -7.00 5.88
CA ALA A 327 10.34 -6.28 6.70
C ALA A 327 11.34 -5.51 5.81
N LEU A 328 11.80 -6.11 4.71
CA LEU A 328 12.69 -5.43 3.77
C LEU A 328 11.99 -4.32 2.98
N ILE A 329 10.73 -4.50 2.59
CA ILE A 329 9.95 -3.42 1.95
C ILE A 329 9.82 -2.23 2.91
N ALA A 330 9.57 -2.48 4.20
CA ALA A 330 9.53 -1.43 5.22
C ALA A 330 10.88 -0.69 5.33
N GLN A 331 11.98 -1.45 5.38
CA GLN A 331 13.34 -0.91 5.41
C GLN A 331 13.67 -0.04 4.18
N VAL A 332 13.40 -0.55 2.98
CA VAL A 332 13.61 0.18 1.71
C VAL A 332 12.77 1.46 1.66
N THR A 333 11.50 1.38 2.09
CA THR A 333 10.60 2.54 2.13
C THR A 333 11.13 3.61 3.09
N ALA A 334 11.59 3.21 4.28
CA ALA A 334 12.12 4.13 5.28
C ALA A 334 13.42 4.80 4.82
N LEU A 335 14.29 4.07 4.12
CA LEU A 335 15.54 4.61 3.54
C LEU A 335 15.27 5.55 2.36
N ASN A 336 14.32 5.23 1.47
CA ASN A 336 13.93 6.13 0.37
C ASN A 336 13.29 7.43 0.89
N ARG A 337 12.64 7.41 2.06
CA ARG A 337 12.11 8.63 2.71
C ARG A 337 13.20 9.48 3.39
N ASN A 338 14.33 8.88 3.74
CA ASN A 338 15.40 9.52 4.48
C ASN A 338 16.75 9.26 3.77
N PRO A 339 17.03 9.99 2.69
CA PRO A 339 18.16 9.69 1.81
C PRO A 339 19.54 9.87 2.48
N THR A 340 19.61 10.49 3.66
CA THR A 340 20.83 10.59 4.46
C THR A 340 21.17 9.28 5.18
N PHE A 341 20.17 8.45 5.52
CA PHE A 341 20.40 7.21 6.26
C PHE A 341 20.97 6.11 5.37
N ASP A 342 21.97 5.40 5.86
CA ASP A 342 22.58 4.25 5.22
C ASP A 342 21.88 2.95 5.59
N TYR A 343 21.43 2.84 6.85
CA TYR A 343 20.60 1.74 7.32
C TYR A 343 19.72 2.20 8.49
N ILE A 344 18.72 1.42 8.85
CA ILE A 344 17.92 1.63 10.08
C ILE A 344 17.91 0.31 10.84
N LEU A 345 18.43 0.31 12.06
CA LEU A 345 18.30 -0.82 12.98
C LEU A 345 17.10 -0.60 13.90
N TYR A 346 16.61 -1.67 14.52
CA TYR A 346 15.55 -1.59 15.51
C TYR A 346 16.01 -2.19 16.84
N ASP A 347 15.76 -1.46 17.93
CA ASP A 347 16.07 -1.94 19.27
C ASP A 347 15.03 -2.97 19.78
N ALA A 348 15.19 -3.43 21.03
CA ALA A 348 14.30 -4.42 21.64
C ALA A 348 12.85 -3.91 21.82
N ASN A 349 12.66 -2.59 21.79
CA ASN A 349 11.35 -1.92 21.86
C ASN A 349 10.83 -1.54 20.46
N ASN A 350 11.47 -2.05 19.40
CA ASN A 350 11.20 -1.73 18.00
C ASN A 350 11.28 -0.23 17.67
N GLN A 351 12.07 0.54 18.41
CA GLN A 351 12.35 1.93 18.03
C GLN A 351 13.42 1.97 16.93
N PRO A 352 13.22 2.78 15.87
CA PRO A 352 14.20 2.92 14.80
C PRO A 352 15.46 3.65 15.29
N LYS A 353 16.62 3.09 14.99
CA LYS A 353 17.96 3.63 15.22
C LYS A 353 18.63 3.85 13.87
N PRO A 354 18.51 5.04 13.26
CA PRO A 354 19.09 5.31 11.95
C PRO A 354 20.61 5.34 12.02
N ILE A 355 21.26 4.74 11.02
CA ILE A 355 22.71 4.74 10.83
C ILE A 355 23.02 5.67 9.65
N ASP A 356 23.88 6.64 9.87
CA ASP A 356 24.46 7.52 8.85
C ASP A 356 25.98 7.50 9.02
N PHE A 357 26.69 7.02 8.01
CA PHE A 357 28.16 6.97 8.01
C PHE A 357 28.81 8.35 7.72
N GLY A 358 28.01 9.37 7.41
CA GLY A 358 28.49 10.68 6.98
C GLY A 358 28.97 10.67 5.52
N ALA A 359 28.82 11.81 4.84
CA ALA A 359 29.07 11.88 3.40
C ALA A 359 30.55 11.65 3.01
N GLY A 360 30.77 10.80 2.02
CA GLY A 360 32.05 10.72 1.29
C GLY A 360 33.12 9.82 1.93
N GLN A 361 32.77 9.05 2.97
CA GLN A 361 33.68 8.06 3.54
C GLN A 361 33.70 6.79 2.66
N TYR A 362 34.89 6.25 2.38
CA TYR A 362 35.01 5.01 1.59
C TYR A 362 34.18 3.82 2.14
N PRO A 363 34.12 3.57 3.47
CA PRO A 363 33.27 2.52 4.02
C PRO A 363 31.78 2.73 3.74
N GLN A 364 31.33 3.99 3.68
CA GLN A 364 29.95 4.32 3.32
C GLN A 364 29.64 3.87 1.89
N LEU A 365 30.54 4.14 0.92
CA LEU A 365 30.34 3.76 -0.47
C LEU A 365 30.27 2.23 -0.62
N ALA A 366 31.23 1.50 -0.03
CA ALA A 366 31.24 0.05 -0.06
C ALA A 366 29.99 -0.56 0.60
N PHE A 367 29.55 -0.02 1.74
CA PHE A 367 28.30 -0.45 2.39
C PHE A 367 27.09 -0.20 1.49
N ARG A 368 27.02 0.96 0.84
CA ARG A 368 25.92 1.32 -0.08
C ARG A 368 25.84 0.40 -1.28
N GLU A 369 26.98 0.02 -1.86
CA GLU A 369 27.05 -0.93 -2.97
C GLU A 369 26.53 -2.32 -2.54
N CYS A 370 27.00 -2.85 -1.41
CA CYS A 370 26.50 -4.11 -0.87
C CYS A 370 25.00 -4.04 -0.54
N ARG A 371 24.55 -2.93 0.04
CA ARG A 371 23.13 -2.70 0.33
C ARG A 371 22.28 -2.66 -0.92
N GLU A 372 22.70 -1.94 -1.95
CA GLU A 372 21.96 -1.89 -3.22
C GLU A 372 21.85 -3.29 -3.82
N LEU A 373 22.95 -4.06 -3.85
CA LEU A 373 22.95 -5.44 -4.33
C LEU A 373 22.01 -6.31 -3.49
N ALA A 374 22.18 -6.34 -2.16
CA ALA A 374 21.33 -7.11 -1.25
C ALA A 374 19.84 -6.77 -1.40
N MET A 375 19.49 -5.49 -1.48
CA MET A 375 18.08 -5.06 -1.52
C MET A 375 17.43 -5.24 -2.89
N THR A 376 18.21 -5.29 -3.99
CA THR A 376 17.69 -5.48 -5.35
C THR A 376 17.71 -6.94 -5.80
N THR A 377 18.75 -7.71 -5.46
CA THR A 377 18.91 -9.11 -5.90
C THR A 377 18.66 -10.14 -4.81
N GLY A 378 18.70 -9.73 -3.53
CA GLY A 378 18.70 -10.67 -2.41
C GLY A 378 20.02 -11.39 -2.21
N ASP A 379 21.15 -10.86 -2.72
CA ASP A 379 22.47 -11.51 -2.65
C ASP A 379 22.88 -11.88 -1.21
N PRO A 380 22.93 -13.17 -0.84
CA PRO A 380 23.20 -13.59 0.54
C PRO A 380 24.57 -13.16 1.05
N SER A 381 25.56 -13.01 0.16
CA SER A 381 26.92 -12.62 0.54
C SER A 381 26.96 -11.17 0.98
N SER A 382 26.33 -10.28 0.21
CA SER A 382 26.17 -8.86 0.54
C SER A 382 25.39 -8.64 1.84
N VAL A 383 24.33 -9.43 2.07
CA VAL A 383 23.58 -9.41 3.34
C VAL A 383 24.48 -9.76 4.52
N ALA A 384 25.26 -10.85 4.40
CA ALA A 384 26.17 -11.28 5.46
C ALA A 384 27.29 -10.25 5.73
N ILE A 385 27.87 -9.68 4.67
CA ILE A 385 28.89 -8.63 4.76
C ILE A 385 28.35 -7.38 5.47
N MET A 386 27.15 -6.93 5.11
CA MET A 386 26.52 -5.79 5.77
C MET A 386 26.22 -6.06 7.25
N ALA A 387 25.62 -7.20 7.57
CA ALA A 387 25.28 -7.57 8.95
C ALA A 387 26.54 -7.65 9.82
N HIS A 388 27.60 -8.29 9.31
CA HIS A 388 28.90 -8.38 9.95
C HIS A 388 29.52 -7.01 10.19
N TYR A 389 29.53 -6.14 9.17
CA TYR A 389 30.07 -4.79 9.29
C TYR A 389 29.36 -3.96 10.35
N LEU A 390 28.03 -4.04 10.44
CA LEU A 390 27.26 -3.34 11.48
C LEU A 390 27.55 -3.92 12.87
N CYS A 391 27.77 -5.23 13.00
CA CYS A 391 28.18 -5.83 14.28
C CYS A 391 29.53 -5.27 14.75
N ILE A 392 30.52 -5.17 13.86
CA ILE A 392 31.83 -4.56 14.19
C ILE A 392 31.64 -3.10 14.59
N LEU A 393 30.97 -2.32 13.74
CA LEU A 393 30.77 -0.90 13.95
C LEU A 393 30.23 -0.63 15.35
N LEU A 394 29.12 -1.27 15.71
CA LEU A 394 28.45 -1.07 17.00
C LEU A 394 29.22 -1.66 18.19
N SER A 395 30.12 -2.61 17.95
CA SER A 395 31.02 -3.13 18.99
C SER A 395 32.22 -2.21 19.27
N THR A 396 32.49 -1.22 18.41
CA THR A 396 33.53 -0.21 18.70
C THR A 396 33.08 0.71 19.85
N LYS A 397 34.00 1.03 20.77
CA LYS A 397 33.74 1.92 21.93
C LYS A 397 33.30 3.34 21.56
N ASN A 398 33.38 3.71 20.29
CA ASN A 398 33.07 5.04 19.79
C ASN A 398 31.65 5.17 19.22
N CYS A 399 30.87 4.09 19.18
CA CYS A 399 29.47 4.22 18.79
C CYS A 399 28.67 5.00 19.83
N SER A 400 27.71 5.81 19.34
CA SER A 400 26.85 6.63 20.20
C SER A 400 26.15 5.77 21.26
N LYS A 401 25.92 6.34 22.44
CA LYS A 401 25.08 5.76 23.49
C LYS A 401 23.69 5.32 22.99
N ASP A 402 23.27 5.88 21.86
CA ASP A 402 22.01 5.57 21.19
C ASP A 402 21.89 4.11 20.71
N PHE A 403 23.00 3.35 20.66
CA PHE A 403 23.04 1.96 20.19
C PHE A 403 23.40 0.93 21.28
N GLU A 404 23.51 1.32 22.56
CA GLU A 404 23.88 0.40 23.66
C GLU A 404 22.89 -0.77 23.84
N ASP A 405 21.66 -0.60 23.36
CA ASP A 405 20.58 -1.58 23.41
C ASP A 405 20.53 -2.53 22.20
N ILE A 406 21.39 -2.33 21.18
CA ILE A 406 21.43 -3.18 19.99
C ILE A 406 22.57 -4.18 20.10
N THR A 407 22.22 -5.47 20.19
CA THR A 407 23.18 -6.56 20.22
C THR A 407 23.47 -7.12 18.82
N PRO A 408 24.62 -7.77 18.57
CA PRO A 408 24.91 -8.47 17.32
C PRO A 408 23.81 -9.48 16.92
N ASN A 409 23.24 -10.18 17.91
CA ASN A 409 22.15 -11.12 17.69
C ASN A 409 20.87 -10.45 17.17
N MET A 410 20.57 -9.23 17.62
CA MET A 410 19.44 -8.46 17.10
C MET A 410 19.67 -8.02 15.67
N ILE A 411 20.89 -7.60 15.33
CA ILE A 411 21.27 -7.23 13.95
C ILE A 411 21.08 -8.43 13.02
N VAL A 412 21.66 -9.59 13.37
CA VAL A 412 21.55 -10.81 12.57
C VAL A 412 20.09 -11.25 12.45
N ALA A 413 19.31 -11.22 13.54
CA ALA A 413 17.89 -11.57 13.49
C ALA A 413 17.07 -10.60 12.62
N GLN A 414 17.37 -9.30 12.66
CA GLN A 414 16.73 -8.31 11.80
C GLN A 414 17.01 -8.60 10.32
N PHE A 415 18.29 -8.77 9.94
CA PHE A 415 18.67 -9.07 8.56
C PHE A 415 18.09 -10.41 8.09
N ALA A 416 18.09 -11.45 8.94
CA ALA A 416 17.52 -12.75 8.59
C ALA A 416 16.03 -12.62 8.23
N ARG A 417 15.25 -11.83 8.99
CA ARG A 417 13.84 -11.54 8.69
C ARG A 417 13.67 -10.71 7.42
N GLU A 418 14.49 -9.67 7.24
CA GLU A 418 14.41 -8.77 6.09
C GLU A 418 14.72 -9.51 4.78
N PHE A 419 15.78 -10.30 4.75
CA PHE A 419 16.22 -10.96 3.52
C PHE A 419 15.70 -12.40 3.37
N GLY A 420 15.03 -12.96 4.40
CA GLY A 420 14.52 -14.33 4.37
C GLY A 420 15.63 -15.38 4.33
N ILE A 421 16.71 -15.16 5.09
CA ILE A 421 17.91 -16.01 5.09
C ILE A 421 18.04 -16.68 6.46
N ASP A 422 17.56 -17.92 6.56
CA ASP A 422 17.53 -18.68 7.81
C ASP A 422 18.93 -19.01 8.36
N ASP A 423 19.92 -19.19 7.46
CA ASP A 423 21.31 -19.53 7.79
C ASP A 423 22.23 -18.28 7.89
N LEU A 424 21.66 -17.09 8.05
CA LEU A 424 22.43 -15.84 8.02
C LEU A 424 23.52 -15.80 9.10
N ARG A 425 23.25 -16.33 10.30
CA ARG A 425 24.24 -16.39 11.38
C ARG A 425 25.50 -17.15 10.94
N GLN A 426 25.34 -18.30 10.29
CA GLN A 426 26.45 -19.10 9.79
C GLN A 426 27.22 -18.35 8.70
N ARG A 427 26.53 -17.63 7.82
CA ARG A 427 27.17 -16.80 6.79
C ARG A 427 27.98 -15.65 7.38
N VAL A 428 27.46 -14.99 8.42
CA VAL A 428 28.19 -13.94 9.15
C VAL A 428 29.45 -14.51 9.82
N LEU A 429 29.39 -15.73 10.37
CA LEU A 429 30.57 -16.41 10.92
C LEU A 429 31.61 -16.76 9.85
N VAL A 430 31.19 -17.15 8.63
CA VAL A 430 32.11 -17.35 7.51
C VAL A 430 32.79 -16.04 7.13
N VAL A 431 32.04 -14.94 7.09
CA VAL A 431 32.58 -13.60 6.83
C VAL A 431 33.56 -13.15 7.92
N GLN A 432 33.27 -13.44 9.20
CA GLN A 432 34.21 -13.24 10.31
C GLN A 432 35.49 -14.03 10.12
N HIS A 433 35.38 -15.32 9.77
CA HIS A 433 36.57 -16.15 9.54
C HIS A 433 37.44 -15.61 8.40
N ILE A 434 36.84 -15.10 7.32
CA ILE A 434 37.57 -14.45 6.22
C ILE A 434 38.31 -13.20 6.72
N GLN A 435 37.70 -12.40 7.58
CA GLN A 435 38.36 -11.25 8.22
C GLN A 435 39.53 -11.70 9.12
N ASP A 436 39.36 -12.78 9.90
CA ASP A 436 40.41 -13.28 10.80
C ASP A 436 41.65 -13.78 10.03
N LEU A 437 41.48 -14.18 8.76
CA LEU A 437 42.57 -14.55 7.87
C LEU A 437 43.29 -13.35 7.23
N ASP A 438 42.71 -12.15 7.29
CA ASP A 438 43.35 -10.93 6.79
C ASP A 438 44.45 -10.47 7.77
N PRO A 439 45.72 -10.33 7.34
CA PRO A 439 46.80 -9.87 8.21
C PRO A 439 46.53 -8.51 8.88
N LEU A 440 45.71 -7.67 8.23
CA LEU A 440 45.32 -6.36 8.73
C LEU A 440 43.97 -6.36 9.46
N HIS A 441 43.30 -7.52 9.58
CA HIS A 441 41.98 -7.71 10.17
C HIS A 441 40.93 -6.70 9.65
N ARG A 442 41.03 -6.30 8.38
CA ARG A 442 40.14 -5.29 7.80
C ARG A 442 38.71 -5.82 7.77
N PRO A 443 37.69 -4.99 8.05
CA PRO A 443 36.31 -5.37 7.81
C PRO A 443 36.14 -5.85 6.36
N PRO A 444 35.29 -6.85 6.10
CA PRO A 444 35.13 -7.45 4.76
C PRO A 444 34.80 -6.43 3.65
N LEU A 445 34.05 -5.37 3.97
CA LEU A 445 33.79 -4.25 3.05
C LEU A 445 35.06 -3.51 2.59
N LEU A 446 36.15 -3.67 3.33
CA LEU A 446 37.42 -2.96 3.18
C LEU A 446 38.57 -3.93 2.88
N ILE A 447 38.31 -5.22 2.65
CA ILE A 447 39.37 -6.21 2.41
C ILE A 447 40.20 -5.90 1.15
N ASN A 448 39.58 -5.19 0.19
CA ASN A 448 40.23 -4.73 -1.04
C ASN A 448 40.89 -3.35 -0.92
N ALA A 449 40.75 -2.65 0.21
CA ALA A 449 41.42 -1.36 0.42
C ALA A 449 42.94 -1.57 0.51
N SER A 450 43.74 -0.70 -0.12
CA SER A 450 45.20 -0.79 0.02
C SER A 450 45.62 -0.61 1.48
N PRO A 451 46.77 -1.15 1.91
CA PRO A 451 47.28 -0.95 3.27
C PRO A 451 47.37 0.54 3.66
N GLU A 452 47.71 1.42 2.71
CA GLU A 452 47.79 2.86 2.92
C GLU A 452 46.41 3.48 3.14
N LEU A 453 45.42 3.12 2.32
CA LEU A 453 44.04 3.58 2.48
C LEU A 453 43.46 3.06 3.81
N TRP A 454 43.73 1.81 4.17
CA TRP A 454 43.33 1.25 5.45
C TRP A 454 43.95 2.01 6.64
N ALA A 455 45.24 2.32 6.57
CA ALA A 455 45.91 3.09 7.62
C ALA A 455 45.31 4.50 7.79
N VAL A 456 44.77 5.11 6.72
CA VAL A 456 44.02 6.37 6.81
C VAL A 456 42.67 6.15 7.49
N LEU A 457 41.89 5.17 7.04
CA LEU A 457 40.55 4.90 7.56
C LEU A 457 40.55 4.45 9.04
N ASN A 458 41.53 3.66 9.44
CA ASN A 458 41.58 3.07 10.78
C ASN A 458 41.99 4.08 11.87
N LYS A 459 42.67 5.17 11.51
CA LYS A 459 43.04 6.24 12.48
C LYS A 459 41.84 6.86 13.17
N ASP A 460 40.70 6.92 12.49
CA ASP A 460 39.51 7.61 12.99
C ASP A 460 38.60 6.67 13.82
N VAL A 461 38.65 5.36 13.56
CA VAL A 461 37.65 4.40 14.08
C VAL A 461 38.25 3.38 15.06
N ASN A 462 39.57 3.15 15.04
CA ASN A 462 40.27 2.19 15.92
C ASN A 462 39.65 0.77 15.86
N LEU A 463 39.57 0.21 14.66
CA LEU A 463 38.90 -1.06 14.38
C LEU A 463 39.74 -2.28 14.80
N ASP A 464 41.04 -2.12 15.00
CA ASP A 464 42.00 -3.20 15.30
C ASP A 464 41.76 -3.96 16.62
N LYS A 465 40.81 -3.50 17.45
CA LYS A 465 40.53 -4.08 18.78
C LYS A 465 39.15 -4.72 18.91
N VAL A 466 38.38 -4.78 17.82
CA VAL A 466 37.00 -5.26 17.87
C VAL A 466 36.94 -6.73 17.45
N LEU A 467 37.15 -7.60 18.43
CA LEU A 467 36.69 -8.98 18.36
C LEU A 467 35.32 -9.02 19.03
N PHE A 468 34.27 -9.26 18.24
CA PHE A 468 32.95 -9.58 18.78
C PHE A 468 32.73 -11.08 18.64
N THR A 469 32.22 -11.72 19.70
CA THR A 469 31.81 -13.12 19.62
C THR A 469 30.30 -13.17 19.40
N LEU A 470 29.90 -13.89 18.35
CA LEU A 470 28.51 -14.34 18.22
C LEU A 470 28.37 -15.60 19.09
N ASP A 471 28.12 -15.41 20.38
CA ASP A 471 27.84 -16.51 21.31
C ASP A 471 26.61 -17.35 20.88
#